data_AF-A0A953X5X7-F1
#
_entry.id   AF-A0A953X5X7-F1
#
_cell.length_a   1.000
_cell.length_b   1.000
_cell.length_c   1.000
_cell.angle_alpha   90.00
_cell.angle_beta   90.00
_cell.angle_gamma   90.00
#
_symmetry.space_group_name_H-M   'P 1'
#
loop_
_entity.id
_entity.type
_entity.pdbx_description
1 polymer ?
#
loop_
_entity_poly.entity_id
_entity_poly.type
_entity_poly.pdbx_seq_one_letter_code
_entity_poly.pdbx_strand_id
1 'polypeptide(L)'
;LDPYTGLTLENTAHDMEAFFSRVEAIHRWLAFSGKRNETAAALNDLANLVFGGLLLTGIVLWWPKAWRWPIVRAQLFFRRGLTNAKARHYNWHHVLAAWTLLPLAAIVFSGIVFSYGWANNFVYAAFGEAPPQRGGPPAPAAVAEAVAELPTGSLQIVSYDVLLAQAVEGAKGWHRVSITLPEPGARSVSMTVDRGNGVQAGKQRALRLARDGSGPVATTVTATGSPASKARRFIRFLHTGEIFGLLGQTIAALASVGAAVLVYTGLSLGIRRLIRMRKTAHA
;
A
#
# COMPACT_ATOMS: atom_id res chain seq x y z
N LEU A 1 -7.06 11.10 24.74
CA LEU A 1 -7.11 11.38 26.19
C LEU A 1 -6.99 10.06 26.91
N ASP A 2 -6.35 10.06 28.07
CA ASP A 2 -6.38 8.93 28.99
C ASP A 2 -7.83 8.75 29.48
N PRO A 3 -8.40 7.54 29.36
CA PRO A 3 -9.82 7.32 29.64
C PRO A 3 -10.17 7.42 31.13
N TYR A 4 -9.20 7.32 32.04
CA TYR A 4 -9.41 7.38 33.49
C TYR A 4 -9.16 8.77 34.06
N THR A 5 -8.24 9.53 33.48
CA THR A 5 -7.78 10.83 34.00
C THR A 5 -8.19 12.01 33.12
N GLY A 6 -8.62 11.79 31.88
CA GLY A 6 -8.99 12.85 30.94
C GLY A 6 -7.80 13.67 30.41
N LEU A 7 -6.57 13.32 30.79
CA LEU A 7 -5.36 14.01 30.32
C LEU A 7 -5.03 13.64 28.88
N THR A 8 -4.35 14.51 28.15
CA THR A 8 -3.84 14.18 26.82
C THR A 8 -2.73 13.14 26.93
N LEU A 9 -2.93 11.97 26.30
CA LEU A 9 -1.83 11.01 26.11
C LEU A 9 -0.85 11.62 25.11
N GLU A 10 0.41 11.72 25.51
CA GLU A 10 1.47 12.15 24.63
C GLU A 10 1.64 11.12 23.50
N ASN A 11 1.61 11.57 22.24
CA ASN A 11 1.80 10.68 21.12
C ASN A 11 3.30 10.35 21.03
N THR A 12 3.73 9.29 21.71
CA THR A 12 5.13 8.84 21.72
C THR A 12 5.64 8.45 20.33
N ALA A 13 4.75 8.29 19.34
CA ALA A 13 5.09 7.99 17.96
C ALA A 13 5.05 9.22 17.04
N HIS A 14 4.86 10.43 17.57
CA HIS A 14 4.67 11.65 16.77
C HIS A 14 5.81 11.86 15.76
N ASP A 15 7.07 11.73 16.20
CA ASP A 15 8.23 11.95 15.33
C ASP A 15 8.35 10.87 14.23
N MET A 16 8.04 9.62 14.57
CA MET A 16 8.01 8.52 13.60
C MET A 16 6.90 8.72 12.57
N GLU A 17 5.70 9.07 13.02
CA GLU A 17 4.56 9.38 12.15
C GLU A 17 4.87 10.56 11.23
N ALA A 18 5.48 11.63 11.75
CA ALA A 18 5.91 12.78 10.98
C ALA A 18 6.97 12.40 9.92
N PHE A 19 7.94 11.56 10.29
CA PHE A 19 8.95 11.05 9.36
C PHE A 19 8.33 10.24 8.22
N PHE A 20 7.52 9.23 8.53
CA PHE A 20 6.90 8.37 7.50
C PHE A 20 5.89 9.13 6.65
N SER A 21 5.13 10.06 7.23
CA SER A 21 4.23 10.96 6.51
C SER A 21 5.00 11.83 5.51
N ARG A 22 6.17 12.36 5.91
CA ARG A 22 7.05 13.12 5.01
C ARG A 22 7.61 12.26 3.89
N VAL A 23 8.10 11.05 4.20
CA VAL A 23 8.60 10.10 3.20
C VAL A 23 7.50 9.72 2.21
N GLU A 24 6.28 9.45 2.68
CA GLU A 24 5.14 9.14 1.82
C GLU A 24 4.78 10.33 0.90
N ALA A 25 4.77 11.56 1.44
CA ALA A 25 4.50 12.76 0.65
C ALA A 25 5.54 12.97 -0.47
N ILE A 26 6.82 12.72 -0.19
CA ILE A 26 7.89 12.76 -1.18
C ILE A 26 7.72 11.62 -2.19
N HIS A 27 7.47 10.40 -1.73
CA HIS A 27 7.35 9.22 -2.59
C HIS A 27 6.14 9.31 -3.55
N ARG A 28 5.02 9.89 -3.11
CA ARG A 28 3.79 9.98 -3.91
C ARG A 28 3.73 11.23 -4.77
N TRP A 29 4.22 12.36 -4.26
CA TRP A 29 3.99 13.68 -4.87
C TRP A 29 5.25 14.53 -5.02
N LEU A 30 6.43 14.00 -4.67
CA LEU A 30 7.69 14.75 -4.58
C LEU A 30 7.54 16.04 -3.76
N ALA A 31 6.67 15.99 -2.75
CA ALA A 31 6.30 17.15 -1.93
C ALA A 31 7.26 17.32 -0.75
N PHE A 32 8.30 18.14 -0.92
CA PHE A 32 9.27 18.44 0.14
C PHE A 32 8.75 19.44 1.18
N SER A 33 7.79 20.29 0.81
CA SER A 33 7.21 21.37 1.63
C SER A 33 5.78 21.06 2.10
N GLY A 34 5.32 19.81 1.99
CA GLY A 34 4.07 19.31 2.57
C GLY A 34 2.79 19.56 1.75
N LYS A 35 2.80 20.48 0.78
CA LYS A 35 1.65 20.66 -0.13
C LYS A 35 1.74 19.72 -1.32
N ARG A 36 0.64 19.04 -1.64
CA ARG A 36 0.52 18.20 -2.83
C ARG A 36 0.73 19.05 -4.08
N ASN A 37 1.67 18.63 -4.92
CA ASN A 37 1.92 19.22 -6.23
C ASN A 37 1.47 18.23 -7.32
N GLU A 38 0.39 18.57 -8.04
CA GLU A 38 -0.17 17.70 -9.08
C GLU A 38 0.81 17.42 -10.22
N THR A 39 1.64 18.41 -10.60
CA THR A 39 2.62 18.22 -11.68
C THR A 39 3.73 17.26 -11.28
N ALA A 40 4.21 17.38 -10.04
CA ALA A 40 5.24 16.52 -9.52
C ALA A 40 4.71 15.10 -9.23
N ALA A 41 3.45 14.98 -8.80
CA ALA A 41 2.74 13.71 -8.71
C ALA A 41 2.63 13.01 -10.08
N ALA A 42 2.17 13.73 -11.11
CA ALA A 42 2.06 13.19 -12.47
C ALA A 42 3.42 12.78 -13.05
N LEU A 43 4.48 13.54 -12.77
CA LEU A 43 5.84 13.18 -13.17
C LEU A 43 6.33 11.90 -12.48
N ASN A 44 6.05 11.77 -11.18
CA ASN A 44 6.38 10.57 -10.42
C ASN A 44 5.61 9.33 -10.94
N ASP A 45 4.33 9.50 -11.25
CA ASP A 45 3.50 8.46 -11.86
C ASP A 45 4.04 8.03 -13.23
N LEU A 46 4.42 9.00 -14.08
CA LEU A 46 5.06 8.75 -15.37
C LEU A 46 6.41 8.04 -15.21
N ALA A 47 7.22 8.45 -14.23
CA ALA A 47 8.50 7.81 -13.93
C ALA A 47 8.31 6.35 -13.54
N ASN A 48 7.29 6.02 -12.72
CA ASN A 48 6.94 4.64 -12.38
C ASN A 48 6.49 3.85 -13.62
N LEU A 49 5.69 4.45 -14.50
CA LEU A 49 5.24 3.80 -15.74
C LEU A 49 6.42 3.49 -16.68
N VAL A 50 7.33 4.45 -16.88
CA VAL A 50 8.56 4.26 -17.67
C VAL A 50 9.45 3.21 -17.01
N PHE A 51 9.59 3.23 -15.69
CA PHE A 51 10.38 2.22 -14.97
C PHE A 51 9.79 0.81 -15.15
N GLY A 52 8.46 0.67 -15.15
CA GLY A 52 7.78 -0.59 -15.50
C GLY A 52 8.11 -1.06 -16.93
N GLY A 53 8.11 -0.15 -17.90
CA GLY A 53 8.56 -0.45 -19.28
C GLY A 53 10.04 -0.86 -19.36
N LEU A 54 10.90 -0.22 -18.57
CA LEU A 54 12.33 -0.58 -18.45
C LEU A 54 12.52 -1.96 -17.81
N LEU A 55 11.69 -2.36 -16.85
CA LEU A 55 11.71 -3.72 -16.30
C LEU A 55 11.35 -4.75 -17.37
N LEU A 56 10.27 -4.53 -18.13
CA LEU A 56 9.85 -5.44 -19.20
C LEU A 56 10.92 -5.60 -20.29
N THR A 57 11.46 -4.48 -20.77
CA THR A 57 12.55 -4.51 -21.76
C THR A 57 13.84 -5.05 -21.16
N GLY A 58 14.09 -4.82 -19.88
CA GLY A 58 15.20 -5.36 -19.12
C GLY A 58 15.21 -6.89 -19.08
N ILE A 59 14.05 -7.56 -19.01
CA ILE A 59 13.95 -9.02 -19.09
C ILE A 59 14.54 -9.53 -20.41
N VAL A 60 14.18 -8.89 -21.52
CA VAL A 60 14.67 -9.24 -22.86
C VAL A 60 16.18 -9.02 -22.96
N LEU A 61 16.70 -7.92 -22.39
CA LEU A 61 18.13 -7.61 -22.40
C LEU A 61 18.97 -8.47 -21.44
N TRP A 62 18.36 -8.93 -20.35
CA TRP A 62 18.99 -9.82 -19.39
C TRP A 62 19.06 -11.26 -19.92
N TRP A 63 18.11 -11.65 -20.77
CA TRP A 63 18.06 -13.00 -21.32
C TRP A 63 19.36 -13.37 -22.07
N PRO A 64 20.08 -14.42 -21.64
CA PRO A 64 21.36 -14.77 -22.25
C PRO A 64 21.15 -15.34 -23.65
N LYS A 65 21.91 -14.84 -24.64
CA LYS A 65 21.90 -15.39 -26.01
C LYS A 65 22.34 -16.86 -26.06
N ALA A 66 23.19 -17.28 -25.13
CA ALA A 66 23.65 -18.65 -24.99
C ALA A 66 23.48 -19.11 -23.54
N TRP A 67 22.72 -20.19 -23.35
CA TRP A 67 22.44 -20.79 -22.04
C TRP A 67 23.58 -21.68 -21.58
N ARG A 68 24.74 -21.07 -21.32
CA ARG A 68 25.89 -21.76 -20.72
C ARG A 68 26.03 -21.32 -19.26
N TRP A 69 26.21 -22.28 -18.35
CA TRP A 69 26.28 -22.01 -16.92
C TRP A 69 27.26 -20.88 -16.53
N PRO A 70 28.48 -20.78 -17.10
CA PRO A 70 29.39 -19.67 -16.78
C PRO A 70 28.83 -18.28 -17.11
N ILE A 71 28.05 -18.16 -18.18
CA ILE A 71 27.42 -16.89 -18.62
C ILE A 71 26.31 -16.52 -17.64
N VAL A 72 25.42 -17.48 -17.36
CA VAL A 72 24.29 -17.29 -16.42
C VAL A 72 24.80 -16.97 -15.02
N ARG A 73 25.78 -17.73 -14.52
CA ARG A 73 26.41 -17.52 -13.22
C ARG A 73 27.01 -16.11 -13.09
N ALA A 74 27.63 -15.58 -14.15
CA ALA A 74 28.18 -14.23 -14.14
C ALA A 74 27.11 -13.11 -14.07
N GLN A 75 25.87 -13.42 -14.44
CA GLN A 75 24.73 -12.51 -14.32
C GLN A 75 23.95 -12.68 -13.03
N LEU A 76 24.02 -13.85 -12.38
CA LEU A 76 23.34 -14.14 -11.12
C LEU A 76 24.16 -13.82 -9.87
N PHE A 77 25.50 -13.82 -9.96
CA PHE A 77 26.35 -13.64 -8.78
C PHE A 77 27.34 -12.50 -8.92
N PHE A 78 27.58 -11.80 -7.80
CA PHE A 78 28.58 -10.74 -7.72
C PHE A 78 29.98 -11.31 -7.97
N ARG A 79 30.68 -10.72 -8.95
CA ARG A 79 32.05 -11.08 -9.29
C ARG A 79 33.03 -10.23 -8.50
N ARG A 80 34.01 -10.89 -7.87
CA ARG A 80 35.13 -10.25 -7.17
C ARG A 80 36.27 -9.95 -8.15
N GLY A 81 37.17 -9.03 -7.77
CA GLY A 81 38.38 -8.71 -8.54
C GLY A 81 38.16 -7.87 -9.79
N LEU A 82 36.99 -7.22 -9.95
CA LEU A 82 36.72 -6.32 -11.06
C LEU A 82 37.39 -4.95 -10.83
N THR A 83 38.53 -4.71 -11.50
CA THR A 83 39.29 -3.45 -11.40
C THR A 83 38.62 -2.28 -12.13
N ASN A 84 37.85 -2.56 -13.18
CA ASN A 84 37.18 -1.53 -13.97
C ASN A 84 35.77 -1.21 -13.43
N ALA A 85 35.51 0.07 -13.13
CA ALA A 85 34.20 0.55 -12.69
C ALA A 85 33.05 0.19 -13.65
N LYS A 86 33.29 0.23 -14.98
CA LYS A 86 32.31 -0.20 -15.99
C LYS A 86 31.94 -1.68 -15.82
N ALA A 87 32.94 -2.54 -15.62
CA ALA A 87 32.72 -3.97 -15.45
C ALA A 87 31.98 -4.27 -14.13
N ARG A 88 32.33 -3.55 -13.05
CA ARG A 88 31.61 -3.61 -11.77
C ARG A 88 30.15 -3.22 -11.92
N HIS A 89 29.87 -2.04 -12.49
CA HIS A 89 28.49 -1.56 -12.65
C HIS A 89 27.67 -2.49 -13.54
N TYR A 90 28.29 -3.05 -14.58
CA TYR A 90 27.65 -4.06 -15.43
C TYR A 90 27.29 -5.33 -14.65
N ASN A 91 28.21 -5.88 -13.85
CA ASN A 91 27.91 -7.04 -13.02
C ASN A 91 26.86 -6.72 -11.94
N TRP A 92 26.97 -5.59 -11.25
CA TRP A 92 25.99 -5.16 -10.26
C TRP A 92 24.60 -5.00 -10.87
N HIS A 93 24.51 -4.38 -12.05
CA HIS A 93 23.24 -4.19 -12.74
C HIS A 93 22.57 -5.52 -13.08
N HIS A 94 23.31 -6.47 -13.68
CA HIS A 94 22.75 -7.78 -14.04
C HIS A 94 22.35 -8.61 -12.81
N VAL A 95 23.19 -8.62 -11.76
CA VAL A 95 22.93 -9.38 -10.54
C VAL A 95 21.72 -8.82 -9.81
N LEU A 96 21.70 -7.52 -9.54
CA LEU A 96 20.56 -6.90 -8.87
C LEU A 96 19.29 -7.01 -9.70
N ALA A 97 19.37 -6.81 -11.02
CA ALA A 97 18.21 -6.95 -11.90
C ALA A 97 17.62 -8.36 -11.82
N ALA A 98 18.45 -9.41 -11.81
CA ALA A 98 17.97 -10.79 -11.68
C ALA A 98 17.23 -11.04 -10.36
N TRP A 99 17.84 -10.64 -9.23
CA TRP A 99 17.32 -10.94 -7.90
C TRP A 99 16.15 -10.05 -7.49
N THR A 100 16.08 -8.83 -7.99
CA THR A 100 15.01 -7.89 -7.65
C THR A 100 13.91 -7.82 -8.70
N LEU A 101 14.02 -8.52 -9.84
CA LEU A 101 13.04 -8.47 -10.93
C LEU A 101 11.61 -8.74 -10.44
N LEU A 102 11.38 -9.89 -9.80
CA LEU A 102 10.04 -10.28 -9.35
C LEU A 102 9.47 -9.33 -8.28
N PRO A 103 10.18 -9.01 -7.18
CA PRO A 103 9.64 -8.09 -6.20
C PRO A 103 9.46 -6.67 -6.76
N LEU A 104 10.37 -6.18 -7.62
CA LEU A 104 10.18 -4.88 -8.27
C LEU A 104 9.02 -4.87 -9.25
N ALA A 105 8.83 -5.93 -10.04
CA ALA A 105 7.66 -6.04 -10.90
C ALA A 105 6.37 -5.96 -10.07
N ALA A 106 6.28 -6.73 -8.98
CA ALA A 106 5.12 -6.69 -8.09
C ALA A 106 4.85 -5.27 -7.54
N ILE A 107 5.88 -4.56 -7.08
CA ILE A 107 5.77 -3.20 -6.52
C ILE A 107 5.42 -2.16 -7.59
N VAL A 108 6.10 -2.19 -8.75
CA VAL A 108 5.92 -1.21 -9.83
C VAL A 108 4.54 -1.34 -10.48
N PHE A 109 4.12 -2.56 -10.82
CA PHE A 109 2.81 -2.78 -11.44
C PHE A 109 1.66 -2.52 -10.48
N SER A 110 1.81 -2.83 -9.18
CA SER A 110 0.83 -2.41 -8.16
C SER A 110 0.79 -0.89 -7.98
N GLY A 111 1.93 -0.20 -8.10
CA GLY A 111 2.01 1.26 -8.13
C GLY A 111 1.21 1.88 -9.27
N ILE A 112 1.32 1.34 -10.49
CA ILE A 112 0.53 1.78 -11.66
C ILE A 112 -0.96 1.70 -11.37
N VAL A 113 -1.39 0.64 -10.69
CA VAL A 113 -2.78 0.41 -10.28
C VAL A 113 -3.26 1.46 -9.25
N PHE A 114 -2.38 2.06 -8.44
CA PHE A 114 -2.72 3.18 -7.55
C PHE A 114 -2.72 4.54 -8.25
N SER A 115 -1.78 4.76 -9.17
CA SER A 115 -1.57 6.02 -9.87
C SER A 115 -2.63 6.27 -10.96
N TYR A 116 -3.02 5.23 -11.69
CA TYR A 116 -3.83 5.39 -12.89
C TYR A 116 -5.25 4.81 -12.75
N GLY A 117 -6.25 5.65 -13.04
CA GLY A 117 -7.66 5.26 -13.03
C GLY A 117 -7.96 4.09 -13.96
N TRP A 118 -7.39 4.07 -15.17
CA TRP A 118 -7.59 2.97 -16.13
C TRP A 118 -7.09 1.62 -15.57
N ALA A 119 -5.96 1.62 -14.86
CA ALA A 119 -5.37 0.41 -14.29
C ALA A 119 -6.20 -0.10 -13.11
N ASN A 120 -6.69 0.80 -12.25
CA ASN A 120 -7.67 0.46 -11.23
C ASN A 120 -8.95 -0.12 -11.86
N ASN A 121 -9.50 0.52 -12.88
CA ASN A 121 -10.73 0.09 -13.54
C ASN A 121 -10.56 -1.29 -14.18
N PHE A 122 -9.41 -1.59 -14.75
CA PHE A 122 -9.08 -2.92 -15.26
C PHE A 122 -9.16 -4.00 -14.17
N VAL A 123 -8.65 -3.72 -12.97
CA VAL A 123 -8.75 -4.65 -11.84
C VAL A 123 -10.21 -4.93 -11.48
N TYR A 124 -11.07 -3.92 -11.40
CA TYR A 124 -12.50 -4.12 -11.10
C TYR A 124 -13.24 -4.83 -12.23
N ALA A 125 -12.97 -4.45 -13.49
CA ALA A 125 -13.56 -5.06 -14.67
C ALA A 125 -13.20 -6.54 -14.81
N ALA A 126 -12.01 -6.97 -14.37
CA ALA A 126 -11.61 -8.38 -14.36
C ALA A 126 -12.50 -9.27 -13.47
N PHE A 127 -13.25 -8.68 -12.53
CA PHE A 127 -14.25 -9.37 -11.69
C PHE A 127 -15.69 -9.01 -12.06
N GLY A 128 -15.91 -8.29 -13.18
CA GLY A 128 -17.23 -7.83 -13.59
C GLY A 128 -17.81 -6.71 -12.70
N GLU A 129 -16.97 -6.01 -11.96
CA GLU A 129 -17.37 -4.97 -11.01
C GLU A 129 -17.00 -3.57 -11.50
N ALA A 130 -17.72 -2.55 -11.01
CA ALA A 130 -17.35 -1.16 -11.18
C ALA A 130 -16.52 -0.66 -9.99
N PRO A 131 -15.51 0.20 -10.20
CA PRO A 131 -14.76 0.80 -9.11
C PRO A 131 -15.67 1.68 -8.24
N PRO A 132 -15.45 1.71 -6.91
CA PRO A 132 -16.24 2.58 -6.04
C PRO A 132 -15.98 4.04 -6.38
N GLN A 133 -17.05 4.85 -6.44
CA GLN A 133 -16.94 6.29 -6.65
C GLN A 133 -16.25 6.92 -5.43
N ARG A 134 -15.07 7.54 -5.64
CA ARG A 134 -14.38 8.31 -4.60
C ARG A 134 -15.24 9.52 -4.22
N GLY A 135 -15.66 9.59 -2.95
CA GLY A 135 -16.46 10.69 -2.41
C GLY A 135 -17.97 10.55 -2.63
N GLY A 136 -18.44 9.44 -3.22
CA GLY A 136 -19.86 9.09 -3.17
C GLY A 136 -20.25 8.59 -1.78
N PRO A 137 -21.54 8.64 -1.40
CA PRO A 137 -22.03 7.92 -0.22
C PRO A 137 -21.53 6.46 -0.30
N PRO A 138 -21.15 5.85 0.83
CA PRO A 138 -20.57 4.50 0.83
C PRO A 138 -21.41 3.61 -0.07
N ALA A 139 -20.76 2.98 -1.07
CA ALA A 139 -21.40 1.96 -1.89
C ALA A 139 -22.18 1.04 -0.95
N PRO A 140 -23.45 0.69 -1.25
CA PRO A 140 -24.31 -0.06 -0.34
C PRO A 140 -23.47 -1.20 0.23
N ALA A 141 -23.24 -1.09 1.53
CA ALA A 141 -22.22 -1.83 2.23
C ALA A 141 -22.34 -3.31 1.88
N ALA A 142 -21.19 -4.01 1.85
CA ALA A 142 -21.15 -5.45 2.02
C ALA A 142 -22.27 -5.85 3.00
N VAL A 143 -23.24 -6.61 2.49
CA VAL A 143 -24.55 -6.94 3.08
C VAL A 143 -24.64 -6.56 4.56
N ALA A 144 -25.17 -5.37 4.84
CA ALA A 144 -25.52 -5.05 6.21
C ALA A 144 -26.67 -5.97 6.61
N GLU A 145 -26.41 -6.90 7.52
CA GLU A 145 -27.49 -7.63 8.16
C GLU A 145 -28.18 -6.61 9.09
N ALA A 146 -29.40 -6.21 8.70
CA ALA A 146 -30.22 -5.34 9.52
C ALA A 146 -30.69 -6.16 10.72
N VAL A 147 -30.24 -5.77 11.92
CA VAL A 147 -30.52 -6.53 13.15
C VAL A 147 -31.64 -5.90 13.98
N ALA A 148 -32.02 -4.63 13.75
CA ALA A 148 -33.22 -4.03 14.34
C ALA A 148 -33.59 -2.70 13.67
N GLU A 149 -34.85 -2.27 13.78
CA GLU A 149 -35.28 -0.90 13.47
C GLU A 149 -34.74 0.10 14.51
N LEU A 150 -34.52 1.34 14.09
CA LEU A 150 -34.07 2.39 15.01
C LEU A 150 -35.15 2.66 16.08
N PRO A 151 -34.74 2.90 17.33
CA PRO A 151 -35.69 3.22 18.40
C PRO A 151 -36.56 4.42 18.04
N THR A 152 -37.88 4.29 18.20
CA THR A 152 -38.87 5.33 17.91
C THR A 152 -39.30 6.12 19.15
N GLY A 153 -38.97 5.65 20.36
CA GLY A 153 -39.29 6.27 21.64
C GLY A 153 -38.36 7.43 22.05
N SER A 154 -38.55 7.93 23.27
CA SER A 154 -37.67 8.96 23.86
C SER A 154 -36.23 8.45 23.94
N LEU A 155 -35.28 9.27 23.46
CA LEU A 155 -33.85 8.96 23.44
C LEU A 155 -33.26 8.99 24.86
N GLN A 156 -33.36 7.89 25.58
CA GLN A 156 -32.53 7.68 26.77
C GLN A 156 -31.13 7.28 26.30
N ILE A 157 -30.22 8.25 26.21
CA ILE A 157 -28.86 7.99 25.74
C ILE A 157 -28.08 7.27 26.85
N VAL A 158 -27.62 6.05 26.58
CA VAL A 158 -26.74 5.30 27.49
C VAL A 158 -25.29 5.77 27.38
N SER A 159 -24.47 5.43 28.38
CA SER A 159 -23.04 5.75 28.37
C SER A 159 -22.30 4.98 27.27
N TYR A 160 -21.16 5.51 26.84
CA TYR A 160 -20.31 4.82 25.86
C TYR A 160 -19.75 3.49 26.39
N ASP A 161 -19.66 3.30 27.71
CA ASP A 161 -19.20 2.03 28.32
C ASP A 161 -20.18 0.89 28.03
N VAL A 162 -21.49 1.16 28.11
CA VAL A 162 -22.53 0.19 27.77
C VAL A 162 -22.44 -0.21 26.30
N LEU A 163 -22.28 0.79 25.42
CA LEU A 163 -22.15 0.57 23.98
C LEU A 163 -20.83 -0.12 23.62
N LEU A 164 -19.75 0.18 24.34
CA LEU A 164 -18.46 -0.48 24.18
C LEU A 164 -18.55 -1.95 24.58
N ALA A 165 -19.18 -2.27 25.71
CA ALA A 165 -19.41 -3.63 26.17
C ALA A 165 -20.18 -4.45 25.12
N GLN A 166 -21.22 -3.86 24.53
CA GLN A 166 -21.97 -4.46 23.42
C GLN A 166 -21.11 -4.62 22.16
N ALA A 167 -20.26 -3.64 21.83
CA ALA A 167 -19.42 -3.69 20.64
C ALA A 167 -18.41 -4.84 20.69
N VAL A 168 -17.80 -5.06 21.87
CA VAL A 168 -16.77 -6.09 22.07
C VAL A 168 -17.34 -7.46 22.43
N GLU A 169 -18.67 -7.56 22.57
CA GLU A 169 -19.35 -8.82 22.83
C GLU A 169 -19.04 -9.85 21.73
N GLY A 170 -18.49 -11.00 22.15
CA GLY A 170 -18.03 -12.06 21.24
C GLY A 170 -16.74 -11.76 20.47
N ALA A 171 -16.14 -10.57 20.62
CA ALA A 171 -14.87 -10.21 19.99
C ALA A 171 -13.67 -10.55 20.88
N LYS A 172 -13.33 -11.85 21.03
CA LYS A 172 -12.12 -12.24 21.80
C LYS A 172 -10.85 -11.64 21.18
N GLY A 173 -9.95 -11.11 22.01
CA GLY A 173 -8.63 -10.59 21.60
C GLY A 173 -8.67 -9.30 20.79
N TRP A 174 -9.64 -8.41 21.03
CA TRP A 174 -9.63 -7.08 20.44
C TRP A 174 -8.50 -6.21 21.03
N HIS A 175 -7.97 -5.29 20.23
CA HIS A 175 -6.87 -4.40 20.63
C HIS A 175 -7.26 -2.92 20.57
N ARG A 176 -8.24 -2.57 19.71
CA ARG A 176 -8.68 -1.20 19.51
C ARG A 176 -10.17 -1.17 19.19
N VAL A 177 -10.87 -0.19 19.76
CA VAL A 177 -12.22 0.19 19.33
C VAL A 177 -12.19 1.65 18.90
N SER A 178 -12.65 1.93 17.69
CA SER A 178 -12.79 3.28 17.17
C SER A 178 -14.25 3.67 17.17
N ILE A 179 -14.58 4.78 17.85
CA ILE A 179 -15.94 5.32 17.93
C ILE A 179 -16.01 6.54 17.02
N THR A 180 -16.94 6.54 16.06
CA THR A 180 -17.25 7.75 15.30
C THR A 180 -18.25 8.57 16.11
N LEU A 181 -17.82 9.75 16.58
CA LEU A 181 -18.66 10.60 17.40
C LEU A 181 -19.93 10.99 16.62
N PRO A 182 -21.13 10.67 17.14
CA PRO A 182 -22.38 10.98 16.48
C PRO A 182 -22.68 12.48 16.55
N GLU A 183 -23.37 12.98 15.53
CA GLU A 183 -23.96 14.32 15.57
C GLU A 183 -24.98 14.43 16.73
N PRO A 184 -25.21 15.65 17.25
CA PRO A 184 -26.26 15.89 18.23
C PRO A 184 -27.62 15.34 17.76
N GLY A 185 -28.27 14.52 18.59
CA GLY A 185 -29.57 13.92 18.27
C GLY A 185 -29.53 12.65 17.42
N ALA A 186 -28.35 12.17 16.96
CA ALA A 186 -28.29 10.90 16.24
C ALA A 186 -28.72 9.73 17.15
N ARG A 187 -29.52 8.80 16.60
CA ARG A 187 -30.09 7.65 17.34
C ARG A 187 -29.17 6.42 17.41
N SER A 188 -28.07 6.45 16.66
CA SER A 188 -27.12 5.34 16.58
C SER A 188 -25.69 5.85 16.58
N VAL A 189 -24.77 5.07 17.11
CA VAL A 189 -23.33 5.32 17.04
C VAL A 189 -22.66 4.23 16.22
N SER A 190 -21.67 4.63 15.42
CA SER A 190 -20.83 3.69 14.67
C SER A 190 -19.57 3.38 15.47
N MET A 191 -19.31 2.10 15.70
CA MET A 191 -18.12 1.60 16.36
C MET A 191 -17.41 0.58 15.47
N THR A 192 -16.08 0.63 15.41
CA THR A 192 -15.26 -0.36 14.71
C THR A 192 -14.39 -1.07 15.71
N VAL A 193 -14.56 -2.38 15.85
CA VAL A 193 -13.74 -3.24 16.70
C VAL A 193 -12.63 -3.86 15.86
N ASP A 194 -11.38 -3.63 16.24
CA ASP A 194 -10.20 -4.14 15.55
C ASP A 194 -9.47 -5.19 16.40
N ARG A 195 -9.27 -6.37 15.81
CA ARG A 195 -8.49 -7.50 16.37
C ARG A 195 -7.12 -7.65 15.73
N GLY A 196 -6.74 -6.72 14.88
CA GLY A 196 -5.46 -6.63 14.19
C GLY A 196 -4.68 -5.38 14.62
N ASN A 197 -3.97 -4.81 13.66
CA ASN A 197 -3.03 -3.71 13.88
C ASN A 197 -3.53 -2.35 13.35
N GLY A 198 -4.83 -2.15 13.15
CA GLY A 198 -5.37 -0.89 12.60
C GLY A 198 -5.53 -0.87 11.09
N VAL A 199 -4.86 -1.75 10.33
CA VAL A 199 -4.84 -1.71 8.86
C VAL A 199 -5.38 -2.99 8.20
N GLN A 200 -5.57 -4.04 8.99
CA GLN A 200 -6.09 -5.33 8.54
C GLN A 200 -7.63 -5.31 8.54
N ALA A 201 -8.27 -4.76 7.51
CA ALA A 201 -9.74 -4.63 7.52
C ALA A 201 -10.50 -5.97 7.63
N GLY A 202 -9.87 -7.11 7.27
CA GLY A 202 -10.45 -8.44 7.50
C GLY A 202 -10.55 -8.84 8.99
N LYS A 203 -9.84 -8.11 9.87
CA LYS A 203 -9.91 -8.23 11.33
C LYS A 203 -10.67 -7.08 12.00
N GLN A 204 -11.30 -6.22 11.19
CA GLN A 204 -12.13 -5.13 11.66
C GLN A 204 -13.61 -5.50 11.51
N ARG A 205 -14.40 -5.23 12.53
CA ARG A 205 -15.85 -5.41 12.54
C ARG A 205 -16.49 -4.05 12.79
N ALA A 206 -17.24 -3.53 11.82
CA ALA A 206 -18.00 -2.31 11.99
C ALA A 206 -19.40 -2.64 12.51
N LEU A 207 -19.82 -1.93 13.55
CA LEU A 207 -21.09 -2.08 14.23
C LEU A 207 -21.78 -0.73 14.28
N ARG A 208 -23.08 -0.72 14.01
CA ARG A 208 -23.93 0.43 14.26
C ARG A 208 -24.84 0.07 15.42
N LEU A 209 -24.60 0.67 16.58
CA LEU A 209 -25.32 0.41 17.83
C LEU A 209 -26.36 1.50 18.07
N ALA A 210 -27.52 1.14 18.59
CA ALA A 210 -28.51 2.11 19.04
C ALA A 210 -28.01 2.82 20.30
N ARG A 211 -28.17 4.14 20.37
CA ARG A 211 -27.68 4.93 21.51
C ARG A 211 -28.52 4.77 22.77
N ASP A 212 -29.65 4.10 22.70
CA ASP A 212 -30.47 3.73 23.86
C ASP A 212 -30.06 2.39 24.48
N GLY A 213 -29.04 1.72 23.93
CA GLY A 213 -28.57 0.44 24.44
C GLY A 213 -29.43 -0.75 24.02
N SER A 214 -30.42 -0.56 23.13
CA SER A 214 -31.25 -1.66 22.59
C SER A 214 -30.46 -2.68 21.76
N GLY A 215 -29.19 -2.38 21.43
CA GLY A 215 -28.25 -3.30 20.81
C GLY A 215 -27.84 -2.88 19.40
N PRO A 216 -27.29 -3.82 18.61
CA PRO A 216 -26.86 -3.54 17.24
C PRO A 216 -28.05 -3.35 16.30
N VAL A 217 -28.10 -2.18 15.66
CA VAL A 217 -29.06 -1.81 14.61
C VAL A 217 -28.62 -2.39 13.26
N ALA A 218 -27.30 -2.38 13.02
CA ALA A 218 -26.70 -3.03 11.86
C ALA A 218 -25.33 -3.60 12.24
N THR A 219 -25.07 -4.83 11.81
CA THR A 219 -23.73 -5.41 11.86
C THR A 219 -23.18 -5.47 10.45
N THR A 220 -22.11 -4.74 10.20
CA THR A 220 -21.34 -4.91 8.97
C THR A 220 -20.12 -5.74 9.31
N VAL A 221 -20.18 -7.04 9.02
CA VAL A 221 -18.97 -7.84 9.03
C VAL A 221 -18.16 -7.39 7.81
N THR A 222 -17.12 -6.58 8.01
CA THR A 222 -16.20 -6.10 6.96
C THR A 222 -15.45 -7.24 6.24
N ALA A 223 -15.76 -8.51 6.53
CA ALA A 223 -15.01 -9.68 6.09
C ALA A 223 -15.28 -10.11 4.64
N THR A 224 -16.29 -9.61 3.96
CA THR A 224 -16.51 -9.95 2.54
C THR A 224 -16.73 -8.72 1.69
N GLY A 225 -15.66 -7.93 1.53
CA GLY A 225 -15.54 -7.08 0.35
C GLY A 225 -15.70 -7.94 -0.91
N SER A 226 -16.22 -7.33 -1.98
CA SER A 226 -16.37 -7.98 -3.28
C SER A 226 -15.05 -8.58 -3.80
N PRO A 227 -15.07 -9.57 -4.72
CA PRO A 227 -13.85 -10.10 -5.33
C PRO A 227 -12.86 -9.02 -5.81
N ALA A 228 -13.33 -7.96 -6.49
CA ALA A 228 -12.47 -6.86 -6.90
C ALA A 228 -11.90 -6.07 -5.71
N SER A 229 -12.70 -5.85 -4.67
CA SER A 229 -12.24 -5.17 -3.45
C SER A 229 -11.16 -6.00 -2.71
N LYS A 230 -11.31 -7.33 -2.71
CA LYS A 230 -10.28 -8.25 -2.17
C LYS A 230 -9.01 -8.20 -3.01
N ALA A 231 -9.12 -8.22 -4.34
CA ALA A 231 -7.98 -8.08 -5.25
C ALA A 231 -7.27 -6.74 -5.06
N ARG A 232 -8.01 -5.63 -4.97
CA ARG A 232 -7.44 -4.30 -4.70
C ARG A 232 -6.70 -4.24 -3.38
N ARG A 233 -7.24 -4.88 -2.34
CA ARG A 233 -6.60 -4.99 -1.02
C ARG A 233 -5.33 -5.85 -1.07
N PHE A 234 -5.37 -6.97 -1.79
CA PHE A 234 -4.19 -7.79 -2.05
C PHE A 234 -3.09 -6.98 -2.75
N ILE A 235 -3.43 -6.23 -3.80
CA ILE A 235 -2.48 -5.37 -4.53
C ILE A 235 -1.84 -4.34 -3.59
N ARG A 236 -2.60 -3.76 -2.64
CA ARG A 236 -2.06 -2.86 -1.60
C ARG A 236 -1.02 -3.56 -0.74
N PHE A 237 -1.34 -4.71 -0.17
CA PHE A 237 -0.40 -5.42 0.71
C PHE A 237 0.78 -6.04 -0.04
N LEU A 238 0.61 -6.37 -1.32
CA LEU A 238 1.69 -6.77 -2.20
C LEU A 238 2.66 -5.60 -2.45
N HIS A 239 2.13 -4.40 -2.71
CA HIS A 239 2.93 -3.20 -2.93
C HIS A 239 3.78 -2.82 -1.71
N THR A 240 3.20 -2.88 -0.50
CA THR A 240 3.91 -2.56 0.74
C THR A 240 4.77 -3.71 1.28
N GLY A 241 4.69 -4.90 0.67
CA GLY A 241 5.36 -6.11 1.15
C GLY A 241 4.72 -6.74 2.39
N GLU A 242 3.64 -6.18 2.92
CA GLU A 242 2.95 -6.67 4.12
C GLU A 242 2.30 -8.04 3.97
N ILE A 243 2.11 -8.52 2.73
CA ILE A 243 1.44 -9.80 2.48
C ILE A 243 2.12 -10.99 3.16
N PHE A 244 3.44 -10.95 3.34
CA PHE A 244 4.22 -11.96 4.06
C PHE A 244 4.79 -11.43 5.38
N GLY A 245 4.19 -10.37 5.93
CA GLY A 245 4.66 -9.70 7.15
C GLY A 245 6.09 -9.16 7.00
N LEU A 246 6.89 -9.30 8.06
CA LEU A 246 8.25 -8.75 8.13
C LEU A 246 9.17 -9.27 7.01
N LEU A 247 9.00 -10.53 6.60
CA LEU A 247 9.79 -11.10 5.51
C LEU A 247 9.49 -10.39 4.19
N GLY A 248 8.21 -10.20 3.86
CA GLY A 248 7.81 -9.52 2.63
C GLY A 248 8.20 -8.04 2.63
N GLN A 249 8.08 -7.36 3.77
CA GLN A 249 8.54 -5.98 3.94
C GLN A 249 10.05 -5.86 3.76
N THR A 250 10.81 -6.83 4.28
CA THR A 250 12.27 -6.88 4.11
C THR A 250 12.65 -7.08 2.65
N ILE A 251 11.96 -7.99 1.94
CA ILE A 251 12.15 -8.20 0.50
C ILE A 251 11.84 -6.92 -0.28
N ALA A 252 10.73 -6.24 0.02
CA ALA A 252 10.35 -4.98 -0.61
C ALA A 252 11.38 -3.86 -0.34
N ALA A 253 11.91 -3.77 0.88
CA ALA A 253 12.97 -2.83 1.24
C ALA A 253 14.27 -3.10 0.46
N LEU A 254 14.72 -4.35 0.43
CA LEU A 254 15.91 -4.77 -0.33
C LEU A 254 15.73 -4.53 -1.84
N ALA A 255 14.55 -4.83 -2.38
CA ALA A 255 14.21 -4.56 -3.77
C ALA A 255 14.27 -3.05 -4.07
N SER A 256 13.75 -2.20 -3.18
CA SER A 256 13.78 -0.74 -3.32
C SER A 256 15.21 -0.18 -3.29
N VAL A 257 16.07 -0.68 -2.40
CA VAL A 257 17.51 -0.35 -2.41
C VAL A 257 18.16 -0.83 -3.72
N GLY A 258 17.82 -2.05 -4.16
CA GLY A 258 18.26 -2.59 -5.44
C GLY A 258 17.87 -1.72 -6.63
N ALA A 259 16.64 -1.18 -6.65
CA ALA A 259 16.17 -0.26 -7.69
C ALA A 259 17.00 1.02 -7.75
N ALA A 260 17.34 1.63 -6.61
CA ALA A 260 18.21 2.81 -6.59
C ALA A 260 19.58 2.52 -7.22
N VAL A 261 20.16 1.35 -6.91
CA VAL A 261 21.43 0.92 -7.52
C VAL A 261 21.26 0.59 -9.01
N LEU A 262 20.13 0.01 -9.42
CA LEU A 262 19.82 -0.27 -10.83
C LEU A 262 19.71 1.01 -11.65
N VAL A 263 19.03 2.04 -11.14
CA VAL A 263 18.95 3.36 -11.79
C VAL A 263 20.35 3.96 -11.93
N TYR A 264 21.14 3.98 -10.84
CA TYR A 264 22.51 4.50 -10.87
C TYR A 264 23.39 3.76 -11.89
N THR A 265 23.41 2.42 -11.83
CA THR A 265 24.25 1.60 -12.72
C THR A 265 23.77 1.67 -14.17
N GLY A 266 22.46 1.71 -14.41
CA GLY A 266 21.86 1.88 -15.73
C GLY A 266 22.24 3.22 -16.37
N LEU A 267 22.10 4.33 -15.63
CA LEU A 267 22.55 5.64 -16.09
C LEU A 267 24.06 5.67 -16.34
N SER A 268 24.86 5.11 -15.42
CA SER A 268 26.32 5.05 -15.57
C SER A 268 26.75 4.32 -16.85
N LEU A 269 26.11 3.18 -17.17
CA LEU A 269 26.40 2.39 -18.37
C LEU A 269 25.86 3.07 -19.64
N GLY A 270 24.65 3.63 -19.58
CA GLY A 270 23.99 4.32 -20.68
C GLY A 270 24.76 5.56 -21.12
N ILE A 271 25.13 6.44 -20.19
CA ILE A 271 25.91 7.65 -20.47
C ILE A 271 27.27 7.29 -21.09
N ARG A 272 27.98 6.29 -20.53
CA ARG A 272 29.26 5.81 -21.10
C ARG A 272 29.09 5.30 -22.54
N ARG A 273 27.98 4.64 -22.85
CA ARG A 273 27.66 4.17 -24.21
C ARG A 273 27.44 5.35 -25.16
N LEU A 274 26.64 6.33 -24.74
CA LEU A 274 26.34 7.53 -25.55
C LEU A 274 27.61 8.35 -25.84
N ILE A 275 28.47 8.57 -24.84
CA ILE A 275 29.75 9.27 -25.02
C ILE A 275 30.63 8.53 -26.04
N ARG A 276 30.71 7.19 -25.96
CA ARG A 276 31.49 6.40 -26.90
C ARG A 276 30.94 6.51 -28.33
N MET A 277 29.63 6.40 -28.49
CA MET A 277 28.97 6.51 -29.81
C MET A 277 29.23 7.87 -30.46
N ARG A 278 29.18 8.95 -29.67
CA ARG A 278 29.49 10.30 -30.16
C ARG A 278 30.94 10.41 -30.61
N LYS A 279 31.90 9.87 -29.86
CA LYS A 279 33.33 9.88 -30.24
C LYS A 279 33.59 9.12 -31.54
N THR A 280 32.94 7.97 -31.73
CA THR A 280 33.07 7.18 -32.97
C THR A 280 32.36 7.79 -34.17
N ALA A 281 31.39 8.69 -33.97
CA ALA A 281 30.72 9.39 -35.06
C ALA A 281 31.48 10.62 -35.57
N HIS A 282 32.47 11.11 -34.80
CA HIS A 282 33.32 12.25 -35.14
C HIS A 282 34.76 11.85 -35.48
N ALA A 283 35.05 10.55 -35.54
CA ALA A 283 36.34 9.97 -35.95
C ALA A 283 36.15 9.28 -37.29
#